data_AF-A0A820B6H2-F1
#
_entry.id   AF-A0A820B6H2-F1
#
_cell.length_a   1.000
_cell.length_b   1.000
_cell.length_c   1.000
_cell.angle_alpha   90.00
_cell.angle_beta   90.00
_cell.angle_gamma   90.00
#
_symmetry.space_group_name_H-M   'P 1'
#
loop_
_entity.id
_entity.type
_entity.pdbx_description
1 polymer ?
#
loop_
_entity_poly.entity_id
_entity_poly.type
_entity_poly.pdbx_seq_one_letter_code
_entity_poly.pdbx_strand_id
1 'polypeptide(L)'
;PTTSEKNVKAGTVVDSHDVTHAIHYDFYLNSHHGALGTSRPTHYYVLYDDNNLKPNEVQMLTYALCYTYSRCTRSVSIPAPVKYADLLATRAALYVKSDDQSDTESISSGPRIPTNEEVDINNSIKSERIVLNQKLPPDCPFFL
;
A
#
# COMPACT_ATOMS: atom_id res chain seq x y z
N PRO A 1 8.42 -0.16 29.60
CA PRO A 1 8.42 -1.48 28.92
C PRO A 1 7.90 -1.34 27.48
N THR A 2 8.81 -1.25 26.51
CA THR A 2 8.46 -1.25 25.08
C THR A 2 7.97 -2.63 24.69
N THR A 3 6.72 -2.72 24.25
CA THR A 3 6.01 -3.97 23.90
C THR A 3 6.52 -4.59 22.58
N SER A 4 7.85 -4.65 22.38
CA SER A 4 8.43 -4.66 21.03
C SER A 4 8.85 -6.02 20.47
N GLU A 5 8.54 -7.15 21.12
CA GLU A 5 9.02 -8.47 20.63
C GLU A 5 8.03 -9.62 20.89
N LYS A 6 6.81 -9.52 20.32
CA LYS A 6 5.91 -10.68 20.25
C LYS A 6 5.53 -11.08 18.82
N ASN A 7 5.79 -10.24 17.84
CA ASN A 7 5.51 -10.53 16.44
C ASN A 7 6.71 -11.18 15.75
N VAL A 8 6.42 -11.90 14.69
CA VAL A 8 7.42 -12.49 13.81
C VAL A 8 8.25 -11.38 13.16
N LYS A 9 9.55 -11.63 12.95
CA LYS A 9 10.46 -10.64 12.33
C LYS A 9 9.97 -10.28 10.92
N ALA A 10 10.19 -9.02 10.53
CA ALA A 10 9.97 -8.59 9.15
C ALA A 10 10.94 -9.35 8.23
N GLY A 11 10.46 -9.71 7.03
CA GLY A 11 11.18 -10.57 6.08
C GLY A 11 10.98 -12.06 6.31
N THR A 12 10.17 -12.48 7.27
CA THR A 12 9.88 -13.91 7.46
C THR A 12 8.98 -14.42 6.35
N VAL A 13 9.45 -15.46 5.67
CA VAL A 13 8.74 -16.18 4.61
C VAL A 13 8.35 -17.56 5.10
N VAL A 14 7.16 -18.01 4.72
CA VAL A 14 6.69 -19.39 4.94
C VAL A 14 6.21 -19.93 3.60
N ASP A 15 6.95 -20.90 3.07
CA ASP A 15 6.66 -21.61 1.81
C ASP A 15 6.53 -23.13 2.01
N SER A 16 6.46 -23.59 3.26
CA SER A 16 6.32 -25.01 3.61
C SER A 16 5.04 -25.63 3.08
N HIS A 17 5.16 -26.80 2.41
CA HIS A 17 4.05 -27.58 1.84
C HIS A 17 2.93 -27.96 2.83
N ASP A 18 3.16 -27.87 4.15
CA ASP A 18 2.13 -28.12 5.17
C ASP A 18 1.10 -26.97 5.27
N VAL A 19 1.45 -25.77 4.82
CA VAL A 19 0.65 -24.54 4.98
C VAL A 19 0.32 -23.90 3.62
N THR A 20 1.17 -24.11 2.62
CA THR A 20 0.99 -23.62 1.25
C THR A 20 0.29 -24.64 0.36
N HIS A 21 -0.07 -24.22 -0.84
CA HIS A 21 -0.74 -25.06 -1.82
C HIS A 21 0.20 -26.15 -2.38
N ALA A 22 -0.33 -27.35 -2.61
CA ALA A 22 0.48 -28.50 -2.98
C ALA A 22 0.99 -28.50 -4.44
N ILE A 23 0.29 -27.79 -5.35
CA ILE A 23 0.54 -27.83 -6.81
C ILE A 23 1.04 -26.49 -7.32
N HIS A 24 0.25 -25.42 -7.14
CA HIS A 24 0.65 -24.05 -7.46
C HIS A 24 1.63 -23.46 -6.45
N TYR A 25 2.46 -22.54 -6.91
CA TYR A 25 3.43 -21.86 -6.06
C TYR A 25 2.81 -20.64 -5.36
N ASP A 26 2.76 -20.72 -4.04
CA ASP A 26 2.31 -19.67 -3.14
C ASP A 26 3.17 -19.61 -1.89
N PHE A 27 3.18 -18.46 -1.23
CA PHE A 27 3.96 -18.24 -0.01
C PHE A 27 3.35 -17.14 0.85
N TYR A 28 3.57 -17.23 2.16
CA TYR A 28 3.29 -16.15 3.10
C TYR A 28 4.55 -15.33 3.34
N LEU A 29 4.41 -14.01 3.33
CA LEU A 29 5.50 -13.09 3.67
C LEU A 29 5.01 -12.05 4.69
N ASN A 30 5.70 -12.00 5.83
CA ASN A 30 5.57 -10.93 6.80
C ASN A 30 6.58 -9.82 6.48
N SER A 31 6.21 -8.86 5.66
CA SER A 31 7.11 -7.82 5.15
C SER A 31 7.33 -6.63 6.10
N HIS A 32 6.48 -6.44 7.12
CA HIS A 32 6.47 -5.23 7.95
C HIS A 32 6.66 -5.54 9.44
N HIS A 33 7.04 -4.52 10.21
CA HIS A 33 7.05 -4.59 11.66
C HIS A 33 5.65 -4.32 12.23
N GLY A 34 5.05 -5.31 12.87
CA GLY A 34 3.75 -5.20 13.54
C GLY A 34 3.82 -4.33 14.78
N ALA A 35 3.46 -3.06 14.66
CA ALA A 35 3.55 -2.06 15.73
C ALA A 35 2.50 -2.25 16.84
N LEU A 36 1.32 -2.78 16.50
CA LEU A 36 0.24 -3.03 17.44
C LEU A 36 -0.50 -4.33 17.08
N GLY A 37 -0.81 -5.13 18.10
CA GLY A 37 -1.49 -6.41 17.91
C GLY A 37 -0.62 -7.46 17.24
N THR A 38 -1.25 -8.43 16.58
CA THR A 38 -0.58 -9.52 15.86
C THR A 38 -0.37 -9.14 14.40
N SER A 39 0.86 -9.30 13.88
CA SER A 39 1.17 -9.07 12.47
C SER A 39 0.39 -10.03 11.57
N ARG A 40 -0.21 -9.52 10.50
CA ARG A 40 -0.89 -10.33 9.48
C ARG A 40 0.06 -10.54 8.29
N PRO A 41 0.63 -11.74 8.10
CA PRO A 41 1.45 -12.02 6.93
C PRO A 41 0.59 -11.99 5.67
N THR A 42 1.14 -11.49 4.57
CA THR A 42 0.45 -11.42 3.28
C THR A 42 0.67 -12.71 2.52
N HIS A 43 -0.41 -13.25 1.93
CA HIS A 43 -0.37 -14.45 1.10
C HIS A 43 -0.20 -14.05 -0.37
N TYR A 44 0.82 -14.59 -1.03
CA TYR A 44 1.10 -14.37 -2.44
C TYR A 44 0.91 -15.66 -3.22
N TYR A 45 0.21 -15.58 -4.35
CA TYR A 45 0.06 -16.67 -5.30
C TYR A 45 0.70 -16.27 -6.63
N VAL A 46 1.60 -17.11 -7.14
CA VAL A 46 2.14 -16.94 -8.48
C VAL A 46 1.21 -17.69 -9.44
N LEU A 47 0.31 -16.93 -10.06
CA LEU A 47 -0.65 -17.48 -11.01
C LEU A 47 -0.02 -17.78 -12.37
N TYR A 48 0.99 -17.00 -12.75
CA TYR A 48 1.62 -17.06 -14.06
C TYR A 48 3.04 -16.49 -14.00
N ASP A 49 4.00 -17.17 -14.61
CA ASP A 49 5.40 -16.72 -14.71
C ASP A 49 6.06 -17.21 -16.01
N ASP A 50 6.33 -16.29 -16.94
CA ASP A 50 7.11 -16.54 -18.17
C ASP A 50 8.62 -16.36 -17.98
N ASN A 51 9.02 -15.67 -16.90
CA ASN A 51 10.42 -15.32 -16.67
C ASN A 51 11.18 -16.46 -15.99
N ASN A 52 10.50 -17.54 -15.60
CA ASN A 52 11.04 -18.69 -14.89
C ASN A 52 11.86 -18.27 -13.66
N LEU A 53 11.31 -17.35 -12.86
CA LEU A 53 11.95 -16.86 -11.65
C LEU A 53 12.01 -17.97 -10.62
N LYS A 54 13.14 -18.08 -9.93
CA LYS A 54 13.26 -19.02 -8.81
C LYS A 54 12.37 -18.55 -7.66
N PRO A 55 11.82 -19.47 -6.86
CA PRO A 55 11.02 -19.15 -5.68
C PRO A 55 11.64 -18.06 -4.79
N ASN A 56 12.94 -18.19 -4.50
CA ASN A 56 13.69 -17.23 -3.70
C ASN A 56 13.80 -15.84 -4.35
N GLU A 57 13.91 -15.77 -5.68
CA GLU A 57 13.99 -14.50 -6.42
C GLU A 57 12.64 -13.77 -6.35
N VAL A 58 11.52 -14.49 -6.50
CA VAL A 58 10.18 -13.92 -6.36
C VAL A 58 9.94 -13.41 -4.94
N GLN A 59 10.36 -14.17 -3.92
CA GLN A 59 10.24 -13.78 -2.51
C GLN A 59 11.06 -12.53 -2.21
N MET A 60 12.33 -12.48 -2.64
CA MET A 60 13.20 -11.31 -2.48
C MET A 60 12.67 -10.09 -3.22
N LEU A 61 12.22 -10.26 -4.47
CA LEU A 61 11.66 -9.17 -5.28
C LEU A 61 10.42 -8.59 -4.59
N THR A 62 9.51 -9.45 -4.14
CA THR A 62 8.29 -9.04 -3.44
C THR A 62 8.64 -8.28 -2.16
N TYR A 63 9.61 -8.76 -1.39
CA TYR A 63 10.06 -8.09 -0.19
C TYR A 63 10.74 -6.74 -0.49
N ALA A 64 11.58 -6.65 -1.51
CA ALA A 64 12.21 -5.41 -1.94
C ALA A 64 11.18 -4.35 -2.36
N LEU A 65 10.13 -4.75 -3.08
CA LEU A 65 9.05 -3.85 -3.48
C LEU A 65 8.29 -3.26 -2.27
N CYS A 66 8.24 -3.94 -1.13
CA CYS A 66 7.65 -3.39 0.10
C CYS A 66 8.44 -2.20 0.69
N TYR A 67 9.70 -1.99 0.29
CA TYR A 67 10.52 -0.84 0.74
C TYR A 67 10.44 0.37 -0.19
N THR A 68 9.80 0.22 -1.37
CA THR A 68 9.74 1.28 -2.38
C THR A 68 8.58 2.26 -2.19
N TYR A 69 7.82 2.13 -1.10
CA TYR A 69 6.66 2.98 -0.85
C TYR A 69 7.06 4.36 -0.32
N SER A 70 6.84 5.39 -1.11
CA SER A 70 7.34 6.76 -0.87
C SER A 70 6.70 7.49 0.32
N ARG A 71 5.51 7.10 0.79
CA ARG A 71 4.83 7.84 1.87
C ARG A 71 5.34 7.50 3.27
N CYS A 72 6.18 6.48 3.44
CA CYS A 72 6.80 6.18 4.73
C CYS A 72 8.20 5.57 4.58
N THR A 73 9.10 5.89 5.51
CA THR A 73 10.47 5.33 5.59
C THR A 73 10.50 3.94 6.25
N ARG A 74 9.44 3.15 6.08
CA ARG A 74 9.26 1.83 6.70
C ARG A 74 8.72 0.87 5.66
N SER A 75 9.08 -0.41 5.80
CA SER A 75 8.49 -1.47 4.99
C SER A 75 6.98 -1.58 5.24
N VAL A 76 6.21 -1.65 4.16
CA VAL A 76 4.75 -1.83 4.18
C VAL A 76 4.35 -3.29 4.06
N SER A 77 3.14 -3.62 4.49
CA SER A 77 2.63 -5.00 4.56
C SER A 77 2.38 -5.68 3.21
N ILE A 78 2.22 -4.91 2.13
CA ILE A 78 2.05 -5.38 0.75
C ILE A 78 2.94 -4.54 -0.18
N PRO A 79 3.25 -4.99 -1.40
CA PRO A 79 4.18 -4.28 -2.28
C PRO A 79 3.67 -2.88 -2.63
N ALA A 80 4.59 -1.92 -2.77
CA ALA A 80 4.27 -0.54 -3.15
C ALA A 80 3.32 -0.41 -4.36
N PRO A 81 3.51 -1.14 -5.49
CA PRO A 81 2.59 -1.01 -6.63
C PRO A 81 1.13 -1.36 -6.29
N VAL A 82 0.92 -2.37 -5.43
CA VAL A 82 -0.43 -2.75 -4.99
C VAL A 82 -1.03 -1.65 -4.11
N LYS A 83 -0.25 -1.11 -3.16
CA LYS A 83 -0.68 0.03 -2.34
C LYS A 83 -1.05 1.24 -3.17
N TYR A 84 -0.31 1.55 -4.22
CA TYR A 84 -0.61 2.68 -5.09
C TYR A 84 -1.86 2.44 -5.92
N ALA A 85 -2.10 1.22 -6.41
CA ALA A 85 -3.34 0.88 -7.10
C ALA A 85 -4.57 1.14 -6.22
N ASP A 86 -4.54 0.75 -4.94
CA ASP A 86 -5.65 1.00 -4.00
C ASP A 86 -5.90 2.51 -3.78
N LEU A 87 -4.82 3.29 -3.66
CA LEU A 87 -4.90 4.74 -3.50
C LEU A 87 -5.49 5.41 -4.74
N LEU A 88 -5.07 4.98 -5.93
CA LEU A 88 -5.60 5.46 -7.20
C LEU A 88 -7.07 5.06 -7.38
N ALA A 89 -7.46 3.84 -7.05
CA ALA A 89 -8.85 3.39 -7.11
C ALA A 89 -9.74 4.20 -6.17
N THR A 90 -9.28 4.45 -4.94
CA THR A 90 -9.98 5.30 -3.97
C THR A 90 -10.12 6.74 -4.49
N ARG A 91 -9.07 7.28 -5.11
CA ARG A 91 -9.06 8.61 -5.73
C ARG A 91 -10.04 8.69 -6.92
N ALA A 92 -10.01 7.70 -7.81
CA ALA A 92 -10.87 7.64 -8.98
C ALA A 92 -12.36 7.55 -8.58
N ALA A 93 -12.68 6.81 -7.52
CA ALA A 93 -14.05 6.74 -6.99
C ALA A 93 -14.60 8.09 -6.52
N LEU A 94 -13.73 9.03 -6.10
CA LEU A 94 -14.17 10.38 -5.76
C LEU A 94 -14.55 11.19 -7.00
N TYR A 95 -13.80 11.03 -8.10
CA TYR A 95 -14.10 11.71 -9.37
C TYR A 95 -15.40 11.23 -9.99
N VAL A 96 -15.66 9.92 -9.96
CA VAL A 96 -16.94 9.37 -10.46
C VAL A 96 -18.13 9.90 -9.64
N LYS A 97 -17.99 9.98 -8.30
CA LYS A 97 -19.05 10.50 -7.42
C LYS A 97 -19.31 12.00 -7.58
N SER A 98 -18.31 12.78 -7.95
CA SER A 98 -18.50 14.22 -8.22
C SER A 98 -19.26 14.46 -9.52
N ASP A 99 -19.06 13.62 -10.53
CA ASP A 99 -19.76 13.74 -11.82
C ASP A 99 -21.24 13.36 -11.68
N ASP A 100 -21.57 12.33 -10.88
CA ASP A 100 -22.96 11.92 -10.60
C ASP A 100 -23.79 13.01 -9.88
N GLN A 101 -23.15 13.98 -9.22
CA GLN A 101 -23.83 15.10 -8.55
C GLN A 101 -24.07 16.30 -9.48
N SER A 102 -23.53 16.28 -10.70
CA SER A 102 -23.62 17.41 -11.64
C SER A 102 -24.90 17.44 -12.49
N ASP A 103 -25.70 16.36 -12.49
CA ASP A 103 -26.92 16.23 -13.32
C ASP A 103 -28.25 16.20 -12.52
N THR A 104 -28.30 16.76 -11.32
CA THR A 104 -29.60 16.99 -10.64
C THR A 104 -29.65 18.35 -9.96
N GLU A 105 -29.91 19.39 -10.77
CA GLU A 105 -30.62 20.55 -10.25
C GLU A 105 -32.01 20.12 -9.77
N SER A 106 -32.21 20.11 -8.46
CA SER A 106 -33.56 20.14 -7.90
C SER A 106 -33.62 21.07 -6.69
N ILE A 107 -34.45 22.09 -6.84
CA ILE A 107 -34.75 23.16 -5.90
C ILE A 107 -35.57 22.57 -4.75
N SER A 108 -35.07 22.61 -3.51
CA SER A 108 -35.94 22.74 -2.33
C SER A 108 -35.22 23.42 -1.18
N SER A 109 -35.93 24.41 -0.63
CA SER A 109 -35.53 25.37 0.40
C SER A 109 -35.38 24.74 1.77
N GLY A 110 -34.18 24.83 2.36
CA GLY A 110 -33.90 24.57 3.77
C GLY A 110 -32.47 25.01 4.10
N PRO A 111 -32.19 25.55 5.31
CA PRO A 111 -30.89 26.12 5.62
C PRO A 111 -29.84 25.01 5.73
N ARG A 112 -28.99 24.90 4.70
CA ARG A 112 -27.78 24.07 4.75
C ARG A 112 -26.67 24.86 5.45
N ILE A 113 -26.21 24.28 6.56
CA ILE A 113 -25.02 24.71 7.32
C ILE A 113 -23.84 24.78 6.33
N PRO A 114 -23.04 25.87 6.32
CA PRO A 114 -21.91 25.99 5.41
C PRO A 114 -20.80 25.04 5.88
N THR A 115 -20.58 23.95 5.14
CA THR A 115 -19.32 23.20 5.24
C THR A 115 -18.39 23.78 4.19
N ASN A 116 -17.54 24.69 4.66
CA ASN A 116 -16.42 25.23 3.92
C ASN A 116 -15.42 24.10 3.60
N GLU A 117 -15.66 23.30 2.57
CA GLU A 117 -14.61 22.48 1.94
C GLU A 117 -14.89 22.37 0.44
N GLU A 118 -14.78 23.52 -0.24
CA GLU A 118 -14.34 23.52 -1.63
C GLU A 118 -12.90 22.97 -1.61
N VAL A 119 -12.77 21.64 -1.68
CA VAL A 119 -11.46 20.98 -1.73
C VAL A 119 -10.87 21.29 -3.09
N ASP A 120 -10.17 22.42 -3.14
CA ASP A 120 -9.36 22.87 -4.26
C ASP A 120 -8.54 21.69 -4.80
N ILE A 121 -8.97 21.17 -5.95
CA ILE A 121 -8.31 20.07 -6.67
C ILE A 121 -6.83 20.42 -6.92
N ASN A 122 -6.54 21.72 -7.07
CA ASN A 122 -5.21 22.29 -7.21
C ASN A 122 -4.33 22.12 -5.96
N ASN A 123 -4.90 22.10 -4.75
CA ASN A 123 -4.15 21.88 -3.51
C ASN A 123 -3.80 20.39 -3.31
N SER A 124 -4.63 19.47 -3.81
CA SER A 124 -4.32 18.03 -3.79
C SER A 124 -3.27 17.63 -4.83
N ILE A 125 -3.25 18.28 -6.01
CA ILE A 125 -2.18 18.08 -7.01
C ILE A 125 -0.87 18.72 -6.54
N LYS A 126 -0.94 19.86 -5.84
CA LYS A 126 0.25 20.47 -5.20
C LYS A 126 0.79 19.62 -4.05
N SER A 127 -0.06 19.01 -3.22
CA SER A 127 0.42 18.16 -2.11
C SER A 127 1.09 16.88 -2.60
N GLU A 128 0.62 16.25 -3.67
CA GLU A 128 1.31 15.09 -4.28
C GLU A 128 2.63 15.47 -4.95
N ARG A 129 2.74 16.65 -5.59
CA ARG A 129 4.03 17.16 -6.09
C ARG A 129 4.99 17.56 -4.97
N ILE A 130 4.50 17.99 -3.81
CA ILE A 130 5.33 18.31 -2.64
C ILE A 130 5.85 17.04 -1.97
N VAL A 131 5.06 15.96 -1.92
CA VAL A 131 5.52 14.66 -1.37
C VAL A 131 6.56 14.00 -2.28
N LEU A 132 6.45 14.14 -3.60
CA LEU A 132 7.50 13.65 -4.53
C LEU A 132 8.80 14.47 -4.47
N ASN A 133 8.78 15.68 -3.89
CA ASN A 133 9.96 16.54 -3.72
C ASN A 133 10.44 16.68 -2.26
N GLN A 134 9.94 15.85 -1.33
CA GLN A 134 10.53 15.78 0.01
C GLN A 134 11.84 15.01 -0.06
N LYS A 135 12.92 15.79 -0.22
CA LYS A 135 14.33 15.46 0.02
C LYS A 135 14.48 14.33 1.04
N LEU A 136 14.98 13.17 0.58
CA LEU A 136 15.40 12.10 1.48
C LEU A 136 16.41 12.67 2.49
N PRO A 137 16.34 12.27 3.77
CA PRO A 137 17.38 12.61 4.74
C PRO A 137 18.74 12.08 4.26
N PRO A 138 19.84 12.82 4.48
CA PRO A 138 21.15 12.48 3.93
C PRO A 138 21.79 11.19 4.48
N ASP A 139 21.19 10.53 5.47
CA ASP A 139 21.80 9.40 6.20
C ASP A 139 20.99 8.10 6.08
N CYS A 140 20.73 7.64 4.86
CA CYS A 140 20.22 6.29 4.61
C CYS A 140 21.32 5.42 3.97
N PRO A 141 22.05 4.61 4.75
CA PRO A 141 22.98 3.65 4.19
C PRO A 141 22.16 2.45 3.73
N PHE A 142 21.62 2.45 2.51
CA PHE A 142 21.30 1.25 1.71
C PHE A 142 20.52 1.68 0.45
N PHE A 143 21.26 2.18 -0.53
CA PHE A 143 20.96 2.01 -1.95
C PHE A 143 22.32 1.78 -2.61
N LEU A 144 22.63 0.51 -2.89
CA LEU A 144 23.67 0.09 -3.81
C LEU A 144 22.98 -0.80 -4.84
#